data_AF-A0A7J4PYB6-F1
#
_entry.id   AF-A0A7J4PYB6-F1
#
_cell.length_a   1.000
_cell.length_b   1.000
_cell.length_c   1.000
_cell.angle_alpha   90.00
_cell.angle_beta   90.00
_cell.angle_gamma   90.00
#
_symmetry.space_group_name_H-M   'P 1'
#
loop_
_entity.id
_entity.type
_entity.pdbx_description
1 polymer ?
#
loop_
_entity_poly.entity_id
_entity_poly.type
_entity_poly.pdbx_seq_one_letter_code
_entity_poly.pdbx_strand_id
1 'polypeptide(L)' 'MRVKGFAVVCLTALLLTTTMASAASSDISFKGATTVPVADGSSAVAIDGDFTYLASGYDDHMTVMWLDNLTVLTTVELNR' A
#
# COMPACT_ATOMS: atom_id res chain seq x y z
N MET A 1 48.52 -28.19 -2.82
CA MET A 1 47.30 -28.20 -1.96
C MET A 1 47.08 -26.79 -1.37
N ARG A 2 46.65 -25.80 -2.17
CA ARG A 2 46.44 -24.39 -1.72
C ARG A 2 45.10 -23.78 -2.15
N VAL A 3 44.42 -24.40 -3.12
CA VAL A 3 43.16 -23.91 -3.71
C VAL A 3 41.97 -23.99 -2.73
N LYS A 4 41.98 -25.00 -1.84
CA LYS A 4 40.90 -25.22 -0.86
C LYS A 4 40.78 -24.09 0.17
N GLY A 5 41.91 -23.53 0.62
CA GLY A 5 41.89 -22.42 1.59
C GLY A 5 41.37 -21.11 0.98
N PHE A 6 41.72 -20.85 -0.28
CA PHE A 6 41.29 -19.63 -0.98
C PHE A 6 39.78 -19.61 -1.25
N ALA A 7 39.22 -20.75 -1.66
CA ALA A 7 37.78 -20.89 -1.88
C ALA A 7 36.97 -20.66 -0.59
N VAL A 8 37.46 -21.17 0.55
CA VAL A 8 36.81 -20.98 1.86
C VAL A 8 36.83 -19.50 2.27
N VAL A 9 37.97 -18.81 2.10
CA VAL A 9 38.09 -17.39 2.44
C VAL A 9 37.15 -16.52 1.58
N CYS A 10 37.08 -16.77 0.27
CA CYS A 10 36.14 -16.07 -0.61
C CYS A 10 34.69 -16.31 -0.23
N LEU A 11 34.32 -17.55 0.12
CA LEU A 11 32.95 -17.87 0.51
C LEU A 11 32.56 -17.20 1.82
N THR A 12 33.46 -17.18 2.81
CA THR A 12 33.23 -16.46 4.08
C THR A 12 33.12 -14.96 3.85
N ALA A 13 33.99 -14.35 3.03
CA ALA A 13 33.92 -12.93 2.74
C ALA A 13 32.59 -12.56 2.05
N LEU A 14 32.11 -13.40 1.15
CA LEU A 14 30.83 -13.21 0.46
C LEU A 14 29.66 -13.22 1.45
N LEU A 15 29.61 -14.20 2.35
CA LEU A 15 28.56 -14.34 3.37
C LEU A 15 28.51 -13.18 4.38
N LEU A 16 29.65 -12.52 4.67
CA LEU A 16 29.68 -11.36 5.57
C LEU A 16 29.19 -10.06 4.89
N THR A 17 29.22 -10.00 3.56
CA THR A 17 28.81 -8.81 2.79
C THR A 17 27.39 -8.86 2.24
N THR A 18 26.72 -10.01 2.32
CA THR A 18 25.32 -10.13 1.88
C THR A 18 24.40 -9.46 2.89
N THR A 19 24.02 -8.23 2.61
CA THR A 19 22.90 -7.57 3.29
C THR A 19 21.61 -8.29 2.92
N MET A 20 20.97 -8.91 3.91
CA MET A 20 19.64 -9.49 3.73
C MET A 20 18.65 -8.33 3.61
N ALA A 21 18.07 -8.12 2.42
CA ALA A 21 16.96 -7.18 2.28
C ALA A 21 15.75 -7.75 3.04
N SER A 22 15.39 -7.11 4.15
CA SER A 22 14.16 -7.43 4.90
C SER A 22 13.08 -6.44 4.48
N ALA A 23 12.00 -6.94 3.89
CA ALA A 23 10.79 -6.15 3.73
C ALA A 23 10.05 -6.14 5.07
N ALA A 24 9.94 -4.98 5.70
CA ALA A 24 9.07 -4.83 6.84
C ALA A 24 7.62 -5.00 6.39
N SER A 25 6.85 -5.84 7.08
CA SER A 25 5.39 -5.89 6.91
C SER A 25 4.79 -4.59 7.42
N SER A 26 3.81 -4.03 6.71
CA SER A 26 3.00 -2.90 7.18
C SER A 26 1.65 -3.40 7.65
N ASP A 27 1.28 -3.10 8.90
CA ASP A 27 -0.04 -3.41 9.44
C ASP A 27 -1.04 -2.31 9.06
N ILE A 28 -2.17 -2.68 8.46
CA ILE A 28 -3.32 -1.79 8.23
C ILE A 28 -4.29 -1.96 9.40
N SER A 29 -4.48 -0.92 10.21
CA SER A 29 -5.37 -0.94 11.37
C SER A 29 -6.40 0.19 11.28
N PHE A 30 -7.69 -0.16 11.35
CA PHE A 30 -8.78 0.82 11.38
C PHE A 30 -9.15 1.12 12.84
N LYS A 31 -9.00 2.38 13.26
CA LYS A 31 -9.33 2.83 14.64
C LYS A 31 -10.82 3.08 14.88
N GLY A 32 -11.65 2.94 13.84
CA GLY A 32 -13.10 3.11 13.89
C GLY A 32 -13.74 2.81 12.54
N ALA A 33 -15.07 2.67 12.52
CA ALA A 33 -15.85 2.50 11.30
C ALA A 33 -16.90 3.60 11.22
N THR A 34 -16.94 4.31 10.10
CA THR A 34 -18.03 5.19 9.71
C THR A 34 -18.57 4.67 8.38
N THR A 35 -19.89 4.61 8.25
CA THR A 35 -20.55 4.19 7.02
C THR A 35 -21.25 5.40 6.40
N VAL A 36 -20.98 5.64 5.13
CA VAL A 36 -21.72 6.61 4.34
C VAL A 36 -22.62 5.81 3.39
N PRO A 37 -23.96 5.91 3.50
CA PRO A 37 -24.91 5.08 2.74
C PRO A 37 -24.95 5.39 1.24
N VAL A 38 -24.13 6.34 0.77
CA VAL A 38 -23.97 6.68 -0.65
C VAL A 38 -23.04 5.68 -1.36
N ALA A 39 -22.36 4.80 -0.61
CA ALA A 39 -21.47 3.79 -1.17
C ALA A 39 -22.19 2.48 -1.49
N ASP A 40 -23.00 2.49 -2.55
CA ASP A 40 -23.57 1.26 -3.13
C ASP A 40 -22.45 0.45 -3.83
N GLY A 41 -21.92 -0.58 -3.17
CA GLY A 41 -21.13 -1.59 -3.87
C GLY A 41 -19.74 -1.13 -4.35
N SER A 42 -19.08 -0.22 -3.62
CA SER A 42 -17.69 0.18 -3.91
C SER A 42 -16.80 -1.05 -4.11
N SER A 43 -16.18 -1.15 -5.29
CA SER A 43 -15.33 -2.29 -5.67
C SER A 43 -13.86 -2.05 -5.37
N ALA A 44 -13.45 -0.78 -5.22
CA ALA A 44 -12.09 -0.40 -4.88
C ALA A 44 -12.06 0.84 -3.99
N VAL A 45 -11.01 0.93 -3.17
CA VAL A 45 -10.70 2.10 -2.33
C VAL A 45 -9.24 2.48 -2.46
N ALA A 46 -8.95 3.78 -2.47
CA ALA A 46 -7.59 4.32 -2.39
C ALA A 46 -7.57 5.50 -1.41
N ILE A 47 -6.49 5.62 -0.66
CA ILE A 47 -6.22 6.73 0.26
C ILE A 47 -4.92 7.37 -0.19
N ASP A 48 -4.86 8.70 -0.17
CA ASP A 48 -3.63 9.43 -0.48
C ASP A 48 -2.54 9.24 0.60
N GLY A 49 -1.30 9.62 0.28
CA GLY A 49 -0.16 9.43 1.19
C GLY A 49 -0.26 10.22 2.49
N ASP A 50 -1.02 11.33 2.47
CA ASP A 50 -1.20 12.22 3.61
C ASP A 50 -2.48 11.92 4.41
N PHE A 51 -3.24 10.87 4.05
CA PHE A 51 -4.52 10.49 4.67
C PHE A 51 -5.57 11.62 4.68
N THR A 52 -5.50 12.55 3.71
CA THR A 52 -6.43 13.67 3.58
C THR A 52 -7.64 13.28 2.73
N TYR A 53 -7.43 12.47 1.69
CA TYR A 53 -8.46 12.13 0.71
C TYR A 53 -8.65 10.63 0.58
N LEU A 54 -9.91 10.22 0.42
CA LEU A 54 -10.30 8.86 0.09
C LEU A 54 -11.02 8.86 -1.26
N ALA A 55 -10.57 8.02 -2.18
CA ALA A 55 -11.28 7.71 -3.40
C ALA A 55 -11.99 6.36 -3.27
N SER A 56 -13.27 6.32 -3.64
CA SER A 56 -14.10 5.11 -3.67
C SER A 56 -14.59 4.91 -5.09
N GLY A 57 -14.23 3.76 -5.67
CA GLY A 57 -14.55 3.39 -7.04
C GLY A 57 -15.76 2.46 -7.10
N TYR A 58 -16.63 2.74 -8.07
CA TYR A 58 -17.84 2.00 -8.40
C TYR A 58 -17.79 1.55 -9.85
N ASP A 59 -18.80 0.80 -10.26
CA ASP A 59 -18.93 0.33 -11.63
C ASP A 59 -19.10 1.47 -12.65
N ASP A 60 -19.87 2.49 -12.29
CA ASP A 60 -20.30 3.58 -13.16
C ASP A 60 -19.75 4.96 -12.77
N HIS A 61 -19.17 5.10 -11.58
CA HIS A 61 -18.60 6.36 -11.12
C HIS A 61 -17.47 6.17 -10.11
N MET A 62 -16.82 7.27 -9.75
CA MET A 62 -15.88 7.35 -8.64
C MET A 62 -16.22 8.57 -7.79
N THR A 63 -16.11 8.45 -6.46
CA THR A 63 -16.22 9.59 -5.54
C THR A 63 -14.90 9.86 -4.85
N VAL A 64 -14.63 11.14 -4.55
CA VAL A 64 -13.52 11.57 -3.71
C VAL A 64 -14.07 12.30 -2.49
N MET A 65 -13.62 11.89 -1.31
CA MET A 65 -14.04 12.40 -0.02
C MET A 65 -12.87 13.04 0.71
N TRP A 66 -13.12 14.17 1.36
CA TRP A 66 -12.23 14.74 2.37
C TRP A 66 -12.47 14.03 3.71
N LEU A 67 -11.45 13.37 4.24
CA LEU A 67 -11.56 12.48 5.39
C LEU A 67 -11.80 13.23 6.72
N ASP A 68 -11.20 14.39 6.94
CA ASP A 68 -11.36 15.14 8.21
C ASP A 68 -12.82 15.53 8.48
N ASN A 69 -13.55 15.87 7.42
CA ASN A 69 -14.93 16.34 7.50
C ASN A 69 -15.94 15.36 6.85
N LEU A 70 -15.49 14.16 6.47
CA LEU A 70 -16.31 13.10 5.87
C LEU A 70 -17.22 13.60 4.73
N THR A 71 -16.71 14.54 3.94
CA THR A 71 -17.50 15.25 2.91
C THR A 71 -17.07 14.81 1.53
N VAL A 72 -18.03 14.41 0.68
CA VAL A 72 -17.78 14.14 -0.74
C VAL A 72 -17.49 15.45 -1.45
N LEU A 73 -16.30 15.57 -2.04
CA LEU A 73 -15.86 16.76 -2.76
C LEU A 73 -16.25 16.72 -4.22
N THR A 74 -16.15 15.53 -4.84
CA THR A 74 -16.45 15.35 -6.25
C THR A 74 -16.92 13.93 -6.54
N THR A 75 -17.77 13.84 -7.56
CA THR A 75 -18.15 12.60 -8.22
C THR A 75 -17.72 12.71 -9.68
N VAL A 76 -17.06 11.67 -10.18
CA VAL A 76 -16.64 11.55 -11.57
C VAL A 76 -17.41 10.39 -12.19
N GLU A 77 -18.30 10.73 -13.12
CA GLU A 77 -19.08 9.74 -13.89
C GLU A 77 -18.20 9.06 -14.94
N LEU A 78 -18.37 7.76 -15.10
CA LEU A 78 -17.74 6.99 -16.17
C LEU A 78 -18.74 6.83 -17.31
N ASN A 79 -18.48 7.54 -18.42
CA ASN A 79 -19.21 7.27 -19.66
C ASN A 79 -18.77 5.90 -20.20
N ARG A 80 -19.67 4.92 -20.15
CA ARG A 80 -19.50 3.59 -20.76
C ARG A 80 -19.93 3.59 -22.23
#